data_AF-A0A1I6RMD8-F1
#
_entry.id   AF-A0A1I6RMD8-F1
#
_cell.length_a   1.000
_cell.length_b   1.000
_cell.length_c   1.000
_cell.angle_alpha   90.00
_cell.angle_beta   90.00
_cell.angle_gamma   90.00
#
_symmetry.space_group_name_H-M   'P 1'
#
loop_
_entity.id
_entity.type
_entity.pdbx_description
1 polymer ?
#
loop_
_entity_poly.entity_id
_entity_poly.type
_entity_poly.pdbx_seq_one_letter_code
_entity_poly.pdbx_strand_id
1 'polypeptide(L)'
;MGRHRAHADAPTVRFRKHPLKRGPYRGLLTGSSINVLGDVIGTAALPLFVLETTHDLALTGWIATVSVGGSVITGLLQGPLIDRLGFRASMLFSSVFAAATTLSVYLLHMTGLLTPSLLVLLALVRSVADEPGRVAIFGLVPQLAGQAGVPLERANATLRTVTASSNLVGPLAAGGIAAFAGSEWTILLNAVTGLLGTTVLLLVARTPRSGGTELGGPDEDGMSYFRRFRIGMRYLFQDKLLRTLVVATMVFAAFDSSFATIGLTAYAAEVLHQPALYGGLISAFGIGSLVGTIGYGVVGHRLPKRRTYLGVYLAFAALVLLMSLELGVAPAFAVMAAAGLVTSPLDMLYMAALQERVPKRVFGRVISIANTVLSAPAPLAVAAATGLISSVGVRTTMLVLGCGYLALAVGLVFVRHLHKLDTALADSGEVTRRLPRKVLATQPIPRRFDHLATQPIPRIPTSPPGHRVWMLSADAGLTQPIPRIGAAHLPTVQWQRQEYPRESGEFRQNRIFET
;
A
#
# COMPACT_ATOMS: atom_id res chain seq x y z
N MET A 1 48.10 47.11 -13.54
CA MET A 1 46.71 47.52 -13.21
C MET A 1 45.78 46.76 -14.14
N GLY A 2 44.92 45.81 -13.78
CA GLY A 2 44.33 45.37 -12.52
C GLY A 2 42.94 44.84 -12.91
N ARG A 3 42.83 43.54 -13.23
CA ARG A 3 41.60 42.90 -13.72
C ARG A 3 40.55 42.86 -12.60
N HIS A 4 39.44 43.58 -12.74
CA HIS A 4 38.24 43.37 -11.91
C HIS A 4 37.10 42.80 -12.77
N ARG A 5 36.88 41.48 -12.64
CA ARG A 5 35.64 40.82 -13.05
C ARG A 5 34.62 41.01 -11.92
N ALA A 6 33.54 41.73 -12.19
CA ALA A 6 32.37 41.76 -11.33
C ALA A 6 31.64 40.42 -11.49
N HIS A 7 31.73 39.56 -10.47
CA HIS A 7 30.84 38.41 -10.34
C HIS A 7 29.43 38.94 -10.00
N ALA A 8 28.50 38.78 -10.93
CA ALA A 8 27.09 38.98 -10.66
C ALA A 8 26.59 37.80 -9.80
N ASP A 9 26.27 38.09 -8.54
CA ASP A 9 25.62 37.15 -7.64
C ASP A 9 24.28 36.71 -8.23
N ALA A 10 24.19 35.42 -8.60
CA ALA A 10 22.92 34.79 -8.91
C ALA A 10 22.03 34.81 -7.65
N PRO A 11 20.71 35.05 -7.76
CA PRO A 11 19.82 34.96 -6.61
C PRO A 11 19.76 33.50 -6.16
N THR A 12 20.59 33.14 -5.19
CA THR A 12 20.47 31.87 -4.49
C THR A 12 19.12 31.90 -3.76
N VAL A 13 18.15 31.13 -4.26
CA VAL A 13 16.93 30.82 -3.51
C VAL A 13 17.37 30.02 -2.28
N ARG A 14 17.71 30.73 -1.20
CA ARG A 14 17.91 30.14 0.11
C ARG A 14 16.54 29.64 0.56
N PHE A 15 16.27 28.34 0.39
CA PHE A 15 15.26 27.65 1.17
C PHE A 15 15.63 27.82 2.64
N ARG A 16 15.08 28.84 3.29
CA ARG A 16 15.23 29.08 4.72
C ARG A 16 14.47 27.94 5.42
N LYS A 17 15.18 26.85 5.70
CA LYS A 17 14.66 25.65 6.37
C LYS A 17 14.32 26.03 7.81
N HIS A 18 13.06 26.37 8.07
CA HIS A 18 12.60 26.48 9.45
C HIS A 18 12.49 25.08 10.07
N PRO A 19 13.24 24.76 11.14
CA PRO A 19 13.18 23.46 11.81
C PRO A 19 11.78 23.16 12.38
N LEU A 20 10.98 24.21 12.64
CA LEU A 20 9.62 24.13 13.17
C LEU A 20 8.58 23.56 12.19
N LYS A 21 8.79 23.66 10.86
CA LYS A 21 7.85 23.09 9.87
C LYS A 21 7.99 21.57 9.72
N ARG A 22 9.10 20.99 10.16
CA ARG A 22 9.35 19.53 10.11
C ARG A 22 8.94 18.81 11.39
N GLY A 23 8.59 19.54 12.46
CA GLY A 23 8.17 18.98 13.74
C GLY A 23 6.98 18.03 13.61
N PRO A 24 5.84 18.46 13.05
CA PRO A 24 4.66 17.60 12.91
C PRO A 24 4.89 16.38 12.02
N TYR A 25 5.65 16.53 10.94
CA TYR A 25 6.03 15.42 10.05
C TYR A 25 6.93 14.40 10.75
N ARG A 26 7.94 14.86 11.50
CA ARG A 26 8.79 13.99 12.32
C ARG A 26 8.00 13.32 13.42
N GLY A 27 7.09 14.05 14.08
CA GLY A 27 6.19 13.50 15.10
C GLY A 27 5.30 12.39 14.55
N LEU A 28 4.71 12.58 13.36
CA LEU A 28 3.96 11.53 12.67
C LEU A 28 4.87 10.32 12.42
N LEU A 29 6.02 10.51 11.79
CA LEU A 29 6.92 9.39 11.47
C LEU A 29 7.35 8.64 12.73
N THR A 30 7.81 9.34 13.78
CA THR A 30 8.25 8.70 15.02
C THR A 30 7.09 7.98 15.71
N GLY A 31 5.96 8.65 15.90
CA GLY A 31 4.80 8.06 16.56
C GLY A 31 4.23 6.87 15.79
N SER A 32 4.07 6.98 14.48
CA SER A 32 3.64 5.87 13.62
C SER A 32 4.66 4.73 13.59
N SER A 33 5.97 5.01 13.64
CA SER A 33 6.98 3.94 13.69
C SER A 33 6.89 3.14 14.98
N ILE A 34 6.71 3.82 16.11
CA ILE A 34 6.54 3.18 17.42
C ILE A 34 5.26 2.34 17.42
N ASN A 35 4.13 2.90 16.96
CA ASN A 35 2.87 2.15 16.90
C ASN A 35 2.97 0.93 15.99
N VAL A 36 3.49 1.08 14.76
CA VAL A 36 3.62 -0.04 13.81
C VAL A 36 4.52 -1.14 14.37
N LEU A 37 5.63 -0.78 15.04
CA LEU A 37 6.49 -1.77 15.68
C LEU A 37 5.77 -2.50 16.83
N GLY A 38 5.08 -1.75 17.69
CA GLY A 38 4.28 -2.29 18.79
C GLY A 38 3.20 -3.24 18.30
N ASP A 39 2.43 -2.83 17.29
CA ASP A 39 1.36 -3.64 16.72
C ASP A 39 1.86 -4.95 16.13
N VAL A 40 2.98 -4.93 15.38
CA VAL A 40 3.56 -6.16 14.83
C VAL A 40 4.03 -7.11 15.95
N ILE A 41 4.65 -6.56 17.01
CA ILE A 41 5.00 -7.35 18.21
C ILE A 41 3.74 -7.94 18.83
N GLY A 42 2.69 -7.14 18.99
CA GLY A 42 1.40 -7.52 19.56
C GLY A 42 0.67 -8.60 18.77
N THR A 43 0.65 -8.50 17.44
CA THR A 43 0.05 -9.51 16.55
C THR A 43 0.76 -10.86 16.68
N ALA A 44 2.08 -10.86 16.86
CA ALA A 44 2.82 -12.08 17.11
C ALA A 44 2.67 -12.59 18.56
N ALA A 45 2.51 -11.69 19.53
CA ALA A 45 2.41 -12.02 20.94
C ALA A 45 1.04 -12.55 21.37
N LEU A 46 -0.05 -12.05 20.78
CA LEU A 46 -1.41 -12.39 21.23
C LEU A 46 -1.73 -13.90 21.12
N PRO A 47 -1.45 -14.60 19.99
CA PRO A 47 -1.68 -16.03 19.91
C PRO A 47 -0.86 -16.82 20.94
N LEU A 48 0.38 -16.39 21.18
CA LEU A 48 1.26 -17.00 22.19
C LEU A 48 0.73 -16.79 23.61
N PHE A 49 0.32 -15.56 23.92
CA PHE A 49 -0.25 -15.21 25.21
C PHE A 49 -1.50 -16.03 25.52
N VAL A 50 -2.43 -16.13 24.58
CA VAL A 50 -3.65 -16.93 24.79
C VAL A 50 -3.28 -18.39 25.02
N LEU A 51 -2.39 -18.94 24.20
CA LEU A 51 -2.02 -20.34 24.28
C LEU A 51 -1.27 -20.67 25.59
N GLU A 52 -0.34 -19.81 26.02
CA GLU A 52 0.42 -20.00 27.26
C GLU A 52 -0.47 -19.86 28.51
N THR A 53 -1.45 -18.96 28.48
CA THR A 53 -2.31 -18.70 29.65
C THR A 53 -3.49 -19.65 29.77
N THR A 54 -4.04 -20.10 28.65
CA THR A 54 -5.26 -20.92 28.64
C THR A 54 -4.98 -22.40 28.35
N HIS A 55 -3.82 -22.71 27.78
CA HIS A 55 -3.47 -24.04 27.26
C HIS A 55 -4.51 -24.62 26.28
N ASP A 56 -5.34 -23.76 25.69
CA ASP A 56 -6.41 -24.14 24.78
C ASP A 56 -6.13 -23.57 23.38
N LEU A 57 -5.70 -24.46 22.49
CA LEU A 57 -5.41 -24.12 21.11
C LEU A 57 -6.67 -23.74 20.31
N ALA A 58 -7.82 -24.33 20.65
CA ALA A 58 -9.09 -23.99 20.01
C ALA A 58 -9.48 -22.54 20.34
N LEU A 59 -9.34 -22.14 21.60
CA LEU A 59 -9.60 -20.77 22.04
C LEU A 59 -8.67 -19.77 21.32
N THR A 60 -7.38 -20.08 21.20
CA THR A 60 -6.43 -19.25 20.43
C THR A 60 -6.88 -19.05 18.98
N GLY A 61 -7.32 -20.11 18.32
CA GLY A 61 -7.81 -20.03 16.94
C GLY A 61 -9.13 -19.27 16.80
N TRP A 62 -10.05 -19.39 17.76
CA TRP A 62 -11.29 -18.62 17.77
C TRP A 62 -11.05 -17.14 18.03
N ILE A 63 -10.11 -16.80 18.91
CA ILE A 63 -9.68 -15.42 19.12
C ILE A 63 -9.07 -14.84 17.85
N ALA A 64 -8.18 -15.59 17.17
CA ALA A 64 -7.63 -15.19 15.88
C ALA A 64 -8.74 -14.98 14.82
N THR A 65 -9.71 -15.90 14.76
CA THR A 65 -10.88 -15.81 13.87
C THR A 65 -11.66 -14.51 14.10
N VAL A 66 -11.97 -14.21 15.36
CA VAL A 66 -12.72 -13.00 15.74
C VAL A 66 -11.91 -11.74 15.44
N SER A 67 -10.60 -11.74 15.69
CA SER A 67 -9.72 -10.61 15.36
C SER A 67 -9.63 -10.35 13.86
N VAL A 68 -9.44 -11.40 13.05
CA VAL A 68 -9.40 -11.27 11.59
C VAL A 68 -10.78 -10.84 11.07
N GLY A 69 -11.86 -11.40 11.62
CA GLY A 69 -13.24 -11.02 11.31
C GLY A 69 -13.53 -9.54 11.57
N GLY A 70 -13.20 -9.05 12.77
CA GLY A 70 -13.40 -7.65 13.14
C GLY A 70 -12.60 -6.70 12.25
N SER A 71 -11.34 -7.03 11.96
CA SER A 71 -10.49 -6.23 11.06
C SER A 71 -11.04 -6.18 9.62
N VAL A 72 -11.56 -7.30 9.08
CA VAL A 72 -12.19 -7.32 7.74
C VAL A 72 -13.48 -6.50 7.70
N ILE A 73 -14.36 -6.66 8.70
CA ILE A 73 -15.63 -5.90 8.79
C ILE A 73 -15.35 -4.41 8.88
N THR A 74 -14.44 -4.01 9.77
CA THR A 74 -14.07 -2.60 9.90
C THR A 74 -13.35 -2.09 8.66
N GLY A 75 -12.50 -2.90 8.01
CA GLY A 75 -11.82 -2.55 6.77
C GLY A 75 -12.78 -2.19 5.63
N LEU A 76 -13.99 -2.76 5.61
CA LEU A 76 -15.05 -2.41 4.67
C LEU A 76 -15.79 -1.11 5.06
N LEU A 77 -15.93 -0.84 6.36
CA LEU A 77 -16.70 0.29 6.90
C LEU A 77 -15.87 1.53 7.24
N GLN A 78 -14.53 1.42 7.20
CA GLN A 78 -13.62 2.47 7.63
C GLN A 78 -13.67 3.74 6.76
N GLY A 79 -14.02 3.65 5.47
CA GLY A 79 -14.08 4.80 4.56
C GLY A 79 -15.03 5.89 5.07
N PRO A 80 -16.34 5.61 5.19
CA PRO A 80 -17.31 6.55 5.76
C PRO A 80 -16.96 7.03 7.18
N LEU A 81 -16.32 6.17 7.99
CA LEU A 81 -15.90 6.52 9.35
C LEU A 81 -14.77 7.55 9.34
N ILE A 82 -13.74 7.35 8.51
CA ILE A 82 -12.62 8.27 8.33
C ILE A 82 -13.08 9.57 7.66
N ASP A 83 -14.01 9.50 6.71
CA ASP A 83 -14.57 10.69 6.07
C ASP A 83 -15.32 11.59 7.07
N ARG A 84 -16.03 11.00 8.05
CA ARG A 84 -16.77 11.75 9.09
C ARG A 84 -15.89 12.27 10.22
N LEU A 85 -14.97 11.44 10.72
CA LEU A 85 -14.12 11.78 11.88
C LEU A 85 -12.87 12.58 11.46
N GLY A 86 -12.44 12.44 10.21
CA GLY A 86 -11.18 12.94 9.69
C GLY A 86 -9.99 12.04 10.08
N PHE A 87 -8.97 12.01 9.23
CA PHE A 87 -7.82 11.12 9.37
C PHE A 87 -7.13 11.20 10.75
N ARG A 88 -6.95 12.41 11.29
CA ARG A 88 -6.30 12.59 12.59
C ARG A 88 -7.09 11.96 13.73
N ALA A 89 -8.41 12.20 13.78
CA ALA A 89 -9.24 11.70 14.86
C ALA A 89 -9.39 10.19 14.78
N SER A 90 -9.56 9.63 13.58
CA SER A 90 -9.57 8.17 13.38
C SER A 90 -8.27 7.53 13.84
N MET A 91 -7.11 8.07 13.44
CA MET A 91 -5.81 7.57 13.88
C MET A 91 -5.63 7.59 15.40
N LEU A 92 -5.97 8.71 16.05
CA LEU A 92 -5.83 8.85 17.50
C LEU A 92 -6.81 7.95 18.25
N PHE A 93 -8.08 7.92 17.83
CA PHE A 93 -9.10 7.06 18.43
C PHE A 93 -8.67 5.59 18.38
N SER A 94 -8.28 5.11 17.19
CA SER A 94 -7.81 3.75 17.00
C SER A 94 -6.60 3.42 17.86
N SER A 95 -5.59 4.31 17.89
CA SER A 95 -4.36 4.05 18.64
C SER A 95 -4.60 4.04 20.16
N VAL A 96 -5.44 4.97 20.68
CA VAL A 96 -5.81 4.99 22.10
C VAL A 96 -6.60 3.74 22.48
N PHE A 97 -7.62 3.38 21.70
CA PHE A 97 -8.45 2.21 22.00
C PHE A 97 -7.65 0.92 21.89
N ALA A 98 -6.85 0.74 20.83
CA ALA A 98 -6.00 -0.44 20.68
C ALA A 98 -5.02 -0.59 21.85
N ALA A 99 -4.36 0.49 22.25
CA ALA A 99 -3.44 0.48 23.39
C ALA A 99 -4.16 0.23 24.72
N ALA A 100 -5.30 0.89 24.95
CA ALA A 100 -6.12 0.71 26.16
C ALA A 100 -6.65 -0.72 26.28
N THR A 101 -7.21 -1.28 25.22
CA THR A 101 -7.72 -2.66 25.21
C THR A 101 -6.59 -3.67 25.45
N THR A 102 -5.41 -3.44 24.89
CA THR A 102 -4.24 -4.31 25.12
C THR A 102 -3.73 -4.21 26.56
N LEU A 103 -3.70 -3.00 27.11
CA LEU A 103 -3.36 -2.79 28.51
C LEU A 103 -4.39 -3.45 29.44
N SER A 104 -5.68 -3.39 29.09
CA SER A 104 -6.73 -4.09 29.82
C SER A 104 -6.49 -5.60 29.84
N VAL A 105 -6.10 -6.22 28.72
CA VAL A 105 -5.75 -7.65 28.68
C VAL A 105 -4.63 -7.95 29.69
N TYR A 106 -3.55 -7.16 29.71
CA TYR A 106 -2.44 -7.33 30.65
C TYR A 106 -2.89 -7.16 32.12
N LEU A 107 -3.60 -6.07 32.44
CA LEU A 107 -4.02 -5.78 33.82
C LEU A 107 -5.03 -6.81 34.36
N LEU A 108 -5.97 -7.25 33.51
CA LEU A 108 -6.94 -8.28 33.87
C LEU A 108 -6.27 -9.64 34.08
N HIS A 109 -5.21 -9.93 33.31
CA HIS A 109 -4.40 -11.13 33.51
C HIS A 109 -3.68 -11.10 34.86
N MET A 110 -2.98 -10.00 35.16
CA MET A 110 -2.26 -9.81 36.43
C MET A 110 -3.16 -9.86 37.66
N THR A 111 -4.44 -9.47 37.52
CA THR A 111 -5.42 -9.52 38.60
C THR A 111 -6.19 -10.84 38.68
N GLY A 112 -5.93 -11.79 37.76
CA GLY A 112 -6.63 -13.08 37.70
C GLY A 112 -8.10 -12.99 37.25
N LEU A 113 -8.54 -11.82 36.76
CA LEU A 113 -9.92 -11.57 36.32
C LEU A 113 -10.14 -11.81 34.82
N LEU A 114 -9.07 -12.13 34.08
CA LEU A 114 -9.15 -12.38 32.65
C LEU A 114 -9.81 -13.73 32.36
N THR A 115 -11.10 -13.69 32.05
CA THR A 115 -11.84 -14.87 31.56
C THR A 115 -11.68 -15.04 30.04
N PRO A 116 -11.77 -16.27 29.50
CA PRO A 116 -11.74 -16.52 28.06
C PRO A 116 -12.75 -15.67 27.26
N SER A 117 -13.99 -15.55 27.76
CA SER A 117 -15.04 -14.74 27.13
C SER A 117 -14.67 -13.26 27.06
N LEU A 118 -14.06 -12.74 28.13
CA LEU A 118 -13.60 -11.35 28.18
C LEU A 118 -12.41 -11.13 27.23
N LEU A 119 -11.52 -12.11 27.11
CA LEU A 119 -10.40 -12.06 26.16
C LEU A 119 -10.89 -12.01 24.70
N VAL A 120 -11.90 -12.82 24.34
CA VAL A 120 -12.55 -12.78 23.01
C VAL A 120 -13.18 -11.41 22.77
N LEU A 121 -13.89 -10.86 23.76
CA LEU A 121 -14.50 -9.52 23.65
C LEU A 121 -13.44 -8.44 23.45
N LEU A 122 -12.35 -8.46 24.22
CA LEU A 122 -11.26 -7.50 24.09
C LEU A 122 -10.55 -7.64 22.74
N ALA A 123 -10.33 -8.86 22.25
CA ALA A 123 -9.76 -9.09 20.92
C ALA A 123 -10.66 -8.54 19.80
N LEU A 124 -11.98 -8.73 19.91
CA LEU A 124 -12.95 -8.13 18.98
C LEU A 124 -12.88 -6.61 19.02
N VAL A 125 -12.98 -6.01 20.22
CA VAL A 125 -12.94 -4.55 20.40
C VAL A 125 -11.64 -3.97 19.84
N ARG A 126 -10.49 -4.60 20.11
CA ARG A 126 -9.19 -4.18 19.56
C ARG A 126 -9.21 -4.22 18.02
N SER A 127 -9.64 -5.34 17.42
CA SER A 127 -9.64 -5.49 15.95
C SER A 127 -10.56 -4.49 15.25
N VAL A 128 -11.70 -4.15 15.87
CA VAL A 128 -12.63 -3.16 15.34
C VAL A 128 -12.10 -1.75 15.51
N ALA A 129 -11.42 -1.45 16.61
CA ALA A 129 -10.92 -0.12 16.89
C ALA A 129 -9.67 0.22 16.06
N ASP A 130 -8.79 -0.74 15.78
CA ASP A 130 -7.44 -0.49 15.24
C ASP A 130 -7.43 -0.13 13.74
N GLU A 131 -8.20 -0.86 12.94
CA GLU A 131 -8.12 -0.81 11.46
C GLU A 131 -8.31 0.59 10.84
N PRO A 132 -9.28 1.44 11.27
CA PRO A 132 -9.45 2.77 10.70
C PRO A 132 -8.22 3.66 10.89
N GLY A 133 -7.51 3.49 12.00
CA GLY A 133 -6.31 4.26 12.30
C GLY A 133 -5.13 3.90 11.42
N ARG A 134 -4.96 2.60 11.15
CA ARG A 134 -3.93 2.09 10.22
C ARG A 134 -4.08 2.70 8.83
N VAL A 135 -5.32 2.80 8.33
CA VAL A 135 -5.58 3.41 7.03
C VAL A 135 -5.46 4.93 7.08
N ALA A 136 -5.85 5.55 8.18
CA ALA A 136 -5.83 7.00 8.30
C ALA A 136 -4.43 7.63 8.21
N ILE A 137 -3.37 6.89 8.61
CA ILE A 137 -1.98 7.33 8.47
C ILE A 137 -1.65 7.68 7.01
N PHE A 138 -2.09 6.88 6.05
CA PHE A 138 -1.82 7.12 4.63
C PHE A 138 -2.48 8.40 4.09
N GLY A 139 -3.58 8.85 4.69
CA GLY A 139 -4.23 10.13 4.37
C GLY A 139 -3.50 11.34 4.96
N LEU A 140 -2.80 11.17 6.09
CA LEU A 140 -2.05 12.24 6.75
C LEU A 140 -0.67 12.49 6.11
N VAL A 141 -0.05 11.45 5.53
CA VAL A 141 1.29 11.53 4.96
C VAL A 141 1.43 12.62 3.87
N PRO A 142 0.54 12.72 2.86
CA PRO A 142 0.65 13.75 1.83
C PRO A 142 0.57 15.18 2.39
N GLN A 143 -0.37 15.40 3.32
CA GLN A 143 -0.59 16.71 3.94
C GLN A 143 0.63 17.16 4.73
N LEU A 144 1.16 16.28 5.58
CA LEU A 144 2.31 16.56 6.43
C LEU A 144 3.62 16.65 5.65
N ALA A 145 3.77 15.85 4.59
CA ALA A 145 4.91 15.95 3.67
C ALA A 145 4.91 17.30 2.94
N GLY A 146 3.74 17.76 2.46
CA GLY A 146 3.56 19.08 1.85
C GLY A 146 3.91 20.22 2.80
N GLN A 147 3.39 20.19 4.04
CA GLN A 147 3.72 21.19 5.07
C GLN A 147 5.21 21.23 5.42
N ALA A 148 5.88 20.08 5.42
CA ALA A 148 7.30 19.95 5.74
C ALA A 148 8.25 20.20 4.55
N GLY A 149 7.71 20.36 3.34
CA GLY A 149 8.48 20.48 2.10
C GLY A 149 9.27 19.19 1.76
N VAL A 150 8.71 18.03 2.11
CA VAL A 150 9.30 16.71 1.82
C VAL A 150 8.60 16.14 0.59
N PRO A 151 9.34 15.68 -0.44
CA PRO A 151 8.75 14.99 -1.59
C PRO A 151 7.93 13.78 -1.13
N LEU A 152 6.75 13.60 -1.74
CA LEU A 152 5.81 12.54 -1.36
C LEU A 152 6.43 11.15 -1.54
N GLU A 153 7.29 10.98 -2.54
CA GLU A 153 8.04 9.75 -2.81
C GLU A 153 8.96 9.40 -1.64
N ARG A 154 9.64 10.39 -1.06
CA ARG A 154 10.50 10.20 0.12
C ARG A 154 9.69 9.86 1.36
N ALA A 155 8.55 10.53 1.54
CA ALA A 155 7.68 10.27 2.68
C ALA A 155 7.09 8.84 2.65
N ASN A 156 6.58 8.42 1.48
CA ASN A 156 6.08 7.06 1.28
C ASN A 156 7.19 6.01 1.38
N ALA A 157 8.38 6.28 0.82
CA ALA A 157 9.53 5.38 0.96
C ALA A 157 9.89 5.18 2.43
N THR A 158 9.92 6.26 3.23
CA THR A 158 10.25 6.19 4.66
C THR A 158 9.22 5.35 5.41
N LEU A 159 7.93 5.60 5.21
CA LEU A 159 6.87 4.83 5.85
C LEU A 159 6.93 3.34 5.48
N ARG A 160 7.16 3.02 4.20
CA ARG A 160 7.30 1.64 3.74
C ARG A 160 8.51 0.94 4.36
N THR A 161 9.65 1.62 4.45
CA THR A 161 10.84 1.07 5.10
C THR A 161 10.57 0.77 6.57
N VAL A 162 9.92 1.69 7.29
CA VAL A 162 9.51 1.47 8.68
C VAL A 162 8.63 0.23 8.79
N THR A 163 7.54 0.14 8.04
CA THR A 163 6.63 -1.00 8.10
C THR A 163 7.31 -2.32 7.74
N ALA A 164 8.16 -2.34 6.70
CA ALA A 164 8.92 -3.53 6.32
C ALA A 164 9.91 -3.96 7.40
N SER A 165 10.63 -3.01 7.99
CA SER A 165 11.57 -3.29 9.09
C SER A 165 10.85 -3.79 10.35
N SER A 166 9.70 -3.20 10.69
CA SER A 166 8.88 -3.66 11.81
C SER A 166 8.33 -5.07 11.57
N ASN A 167 7.87 -5.40 10.36
CA ASN A 167 7.41 -6.74 10.01
C ASN A 167 8.51 -7.81 10.08
N LEU A 168 9.77 -7.42 9.89
CA LEU A 168 10.92 -8.32 10.03
C LEU A 168 11.35 -8.50 11.49
N VAL A 169 11.51 -7.39 12.21
CA VAL A 169 12.10 -7.36 13.56
C VAL A 169 11.05 -7.62 14.64
N GLY A 170 9.81 -7.22 14.42
CA GLY A 170 8.71 -7.32 15.38
C GLY A 170 8.42 -8.76 15.82
N PRO A 171 8.21 -9.73 14.91
CA PRO A 171 7.94 -11.11 15.31
C PRO A 171 9.14 -11.78 15.99
N LEU A 172 10.39 -11.46 15.58
CA LEU A 172 11.61 -11.89 16.29
C LEU A 172 11.62 -11.36 17.72
N ALA A 173 11.36 -10.06 17.88
CA ALA A 173 11.32 -9.42 19.18
C ALA A 173 10.20 -10.02 20.05
N ALA A 174 9.02 -10.26 19.47
CA ALA A 174 7.90 -10.88 20.19
C ALA A 174 8.24 -12.28 20.69
N GLY A 175 8.76 -13.16 19.83
CA GLY A 175 9.16 -14.51 20.21
C GLY A 175 10.32 -14.53 21.22
N GLY A 176 11.32 -13.66 21.03
CA GLY A 176 12.44 -13.51 21.96
C GLY A 176 12.01 -13.02 23.33
N ILE A 177 11.22 -11.94 23.40
CA ILE A 177 10.72 -11.41 24.67
C ILE A 177 9.80 -12.43 25.33
N ALA A 178 8.93 -13.11 24.58
CA ALA A 178 8.10 -14.18 25.12
C ALA A 178 8.94 -15.32 25.73
N ALA A 179 10.03 -15.72 25.07
CA ALA A 179 10.92 -16.77 25.57
C ALA A 179 11.69 -16.39 26.85
N PHE A 180 12.14 -15.13 26.98
CA PHE A 180 12.98 -14.70 28.11
C PHE A 180 12.20 -14.09 29.27
N ALA A 181 11.16 -13.30 28.97
CA ALA A 181 10.38 -12.56 29.95
C ALA A 181 8.97 -13.11 30.12
N GLY A 182 8.43 -13.85 29.13
CA GLY A 182 7.05 -14.32 29.11
C GLY A 182 6.16 -13.53 28.16
N SER A 183 5.11 -14.17 27.64
CA SER A 183 4.17 -13.54 26.70
C SER A 183 3.43 -12.35 27.31
N GLU A 184 3.18 -12.34 28.63
CA GLU A 184 2.55 -11.23 29.35
C GLU A 184 3.31 -9.90 29.20
N TRP A 185 4.64 -9.93 29.28
CA TRP A 185 5.50 -8.75 29.14
C TRP A 185 5.57 -8.28 27.69
N THR A 186 5.39 -9.21 26.75
CA THR A 186 5.31 -8.89 25.32
C THR A 186 4.00 -8.13 25.01
N ILE A 187 2.89 -8.53 25.64
CA ILE A 187 1.60 -7.81 25.56
C ILE A 187 1.70 -6.43 26.22
N LEU A 188 2.34 -6.33 27.39
CA LEU A 188 2.59 -5.04 28.03
C LEU A 188 3.43 -4.12 27.14
N LEU A 189 4.49 -4.64 26.53
CA LEU A 189 5.33 -3.86 25.62
C LEU A 189 4.53 -3.30 24.44
N ASN A 190 3.63 -4.11 23.84
CA ASN A 190 2.72 -3.63 22.80
C ASN A 190 1.82 -2.48 23.33
N ALA A 191 1.21 -2.64 24.52
CA ALA A 191 0.39 -1.59 25.11
C ALA A 191 1.19 -0.29 25.37
N VAL A 192 2.38 -0.41 25.95
CA VAL A 192 3.26 0.73 26.26
C VAL A 192 3.74 1.42 24.99
N THR A 193 4.18 0.68 23.97
CA THR A 193 4.60 1.25 22.69
C THR A 193 3.43 1.96 22.01
N GLY A 194 2.23 1.36 21.99
CA GLY A 194 1.01 2.01 21.48
C GLY A 194 0.67 3.32 22.22
N LEU A 195 0.76 3.35 23.55
CA LEU A 195 0.55 4.58 24.33
C LEU A 195 1.62 5.64 24.06
N LEU A 196 2.89 5.24 23.98
CA LEU A 196 4.01 6.13 23.70
C LEU A 196 3.90 6.74 22.30
N GLY A 197 3.65 5.92 21.28
CA GLY A 197 3.49 6.41 19.91
C GLY A 197 2.28 7.33 19.78
N THR A 198 1.16 6.99 20.42
CA THR A 198 -0.02 7.87 20.50
C THR A 198 0.29 9.20 21.21
N THR A 199 1.06 9.18 22.29
CA THR A 199 1.48 10.38 23.02
C THR A 199 2.35 11.27 22.12
N VAL A 200 3.30 10.69 21.38
CA VAL A 200 4.12 11.42 20.40
C VAL A 200 3.24 12.06 19.32
N LEU A 201 2.22 11.33 18.82
CA LEU A 201 1.27 11.85 17.84
C LEU A 201 0.43 13.02 18.41
N LEU A 202 -0.01 12.93 19.67
CA LEU A 202 -0.78 13.98 20.33
C LEU A 202 0.04 15.25 20.56
N LEU A 203 1.28 15.10 21.05
CA LEU A 203 2.12 16.22 21.47
C LEU A 203 2.83 16.91 20.31
N VAL A 204 3.35 16.13 19.35
CA VAL A 204 4.29 16.62 18.33
C VAL A 204 3.60 16.83 16.99
N ALA A 205 2.67 15.95 16.62
CA ALA A 205 1.96 16.05 15.36
C ALA A 205 0.75 16.98 15.49
N ARG A 206 0.86 18.22 16.01
CA ARG A 206 -0.25 19.19 15.98
C ARG A 206 -0.52 19.63 14.53
N THR A 207 -1.54 19.05 13.92
CA THR A 207 -2.05 19.47 12.61
C THR A 207 -3.27 20.35 12.85
N PRO A 208 -3.41 21.46 12.10
CA PRO A 208 -4.69 22.14 11.99
C PRO A 208 -5.77 21.13 11.60
N ARG A 209 -6.96 21.25 12.20
CA ARG A 209 -8.17 20.52 11.80
C ARG A 209 -8.34 20.75 10.28
N SER A 210 -8.02 19.75 9.46
CA SER A 210 -8.37 19.80 8.04
C SER A 210 -9.81 19.34 7.91
N GLY A 211 -10.62 20.17 7.24
CA GLY A 211 -11.93 19.77 6.74
C GLY A 211 -11.79 18.49 5.93
N GLY A 212 -12.81 17.64 6.01
CA GLY A 212 -12.83 16.37 5.29
C GLY A 212 -12.59 16.56 3.79
N THR A 213 -12.09 15.48 3.18
CA THR A 213 -12.14 15.21 1.73
C THR A 213 -11.39 16.18 0.81
N GLU A 214 -10.09 15.93 0.62
CA GLU A 214 -9.35 16.31 -0.61
C GLU A 214 -8.56 15.11 -1.18
N LEU A 215 -9.20 13.94 -1.23
CA LEU A 215 -8.69 12.80 -2.02
C LEU A 215 -9.65 12.36 -3.12
N GLY A 216 -10.83 12.99 -3.22
CA GLY A 216 -11.72 12.86 -4.37
C GLY A 216 -11.33 13.89 -5.44
N GLY A 217 -11.16 13.46 -6.69
CA GLY A 217 -11.08 14.41 -7.79
C GLY A 217 -12.38 15.22 -7.92
N PRO A 218 -12.38 16.35 -8.65
CA PRO A 218 -13.52 17.27 -8.78
C PRO A 218 -14.83 16.65 -9.35
N ASP A 219 -14.80 15.39 -9.81
CA ASP A 219 -15.97 14.64 -10.29
C ASP A 219 -16.66 13.77 -9.19
N GLU A 220 -16.16 13.75 -7.95
CA GLU A 220 -16.46 12.65 -7.00
C GLU A 220 -17.34 12.98 -5.78
N ASP A 221 -17.75 14.25 -5.58
CA ASP A 221 -18.44 14.67 -4.35
C ASP A 221 -19.88 14.14 -4.19
N GLY A 222 -20.46 13.50 -5.21
CA GLY A 222 -21.86 13.02 -5.18
C GLY A 222 -22.08 11.50 -5.14
N MET A 223 -21.04 10.66 -5.28
CA MET A 223 -21.23 9.22 -5.43
C MET A 223 -21.15 8.44 -4.10
N SER A 224 -22.21 7.69 -3.78
CA SER A 224 -22.21 6.75 -2.64
C SER A 224 -21.03 5.76 -2.70
N TYR A 225 -20.41 5.48 -1.55
CA TYR A 225 -19.30 4.54 -1.36
C TYR A 225 -19.57 3.18 -2.03
N PHE A 226 -20.78 2.65 -1.88
CA PHE A 226 -21.18 1.37 -2.48
C PHE A 226 -21.24 1.40 -4.00
N ARG A 227 -21.59 2.55 -4.61
CA ARG A 227 -21.56 2.71 -6.07
C ARG A 227 -20.11 2.72 -6.58
N ARG A 228 -19.19 3.33 -5.84
CA ARG A 228 -17.74 3.29 -6.12
C ARG A 228 -17.18 1.87 -6.01
N PHE A 229 -17.56 1.14 -4.96
CA PHE A 229 -17.21 -0.27 -4.77
C PHE A 229 -17.68 -1.14 -5.94
N ARG A 230 -18.94 -0.98 -6.38
CA ARG A 230 -19.50 -1.73 -7.51
C ARG A 230 -18.76 -1.49 -8.83
N ILE A 231 -18.32 -0.24 -9.08
CA ILE A 231 -17.57 0.09 -10.29
C ILE A 231 -16.21 -0.62 -10.30
N GLY A 232 -15.47 -0.60 -9.19
CA GLY A 232 -14.17 -1.26 -9.16
C GLY A 232 -14.27 -2.79 -9.17
N MET A 233 -15.29 -3.38 -8.54
CA MET A 233 -15.59 -4.82 -8.73
C MET A 233 -15.84 -5.13 -10.20
N ARG A 234 -16.64 -4.32 -10.89
CA ARG A 234 -16.89 -4.53 -12.32
C ARG A 234 -15.59 -4.53 -13.14
N TYR A 235 -14.66 -3.63 -12.87
CA TYR A 235 -13.36 -3.60 -13.56
C TYR A 235 -12.51 -4.85 -13.29
N LEU A 236 -12.45 -5.32 -12.03
CA LEU A 236 -11.69 -6.52 -11.65
C LEU A 236 -12.25 -7.80 -12.28
N PHE A 237 -13.58 -7.92 -12.33
CA PHE A 237 -14.25 -9.14 -12.79
C PHE A 237 -14.58 -9.15 -14.29
N GLN A 238 -14.43 -8.03 -15.00
CA GLN A 238 -14.59 -7.93 -16.46
C GLN A 238 -13.40 -8.52 -17.21
N ASP A 239 -12.17 -8.25 -16.76
CA ASP A 239 -10.98 -8.82 -17.38
C ASP A 239 -10.76 -10.26 -16.87
N LYS A 240 -10.80 -11.23 -17.79
CA LYS A 240 -10.66 -12.65 -17.46
C LYS A 240 -9.33 -12.97 -16.76
N LEU A 241 -8.23 -12.28 -17.11
CA LEU A 241 -6.94 -12.51 -16.45
C LEU A 241 -6.91 -11.90 -15.05
N LEU A 242 -7.34 -10.64 -14.90
CA LEU A 242 -7.39 -10.00 -13.57
C LEU A 242 -8.30 -10.76 -12.63
N ARG A 243 -9.46 -11.22 -13.11
CA ARG A 243 -10.37 -12.06 -12.33
C ARG A 243 -9.68 -13.34 -11.86
N THR A 244 -8.95 -14.04 -12.73
CA THR A 244 -8.21 -15.24 -12.35
C THR A 244 -7.16 -14.93 -11.29
N LEU A 245 -6.36 -13.86 -11.47
CA LEU A 245 -5.34 -13.48 -10.51
C LEU A 245 -5.94 -13.12 -9.15
N VAL A 246 -7.00 -12.29 -9.13
CA VAL A 246 -7.69 -11.90 -7.90
C VAL A 246 -8.26 -13.11 -7.18
N VAL A 247 -8.95 -14.02 -7.88
CA VAL A 247 -9.52 -15.23 -7.26
C VAL A 247 -8.42 -16.15 -6.75
N ALA A 248 -7.34 -16.35 -7.52
CA ALA A 248 -6.22 -17.19 -7.11
C ALA A 248 -5.52 -16.64 -5.87
N THR A 249 -5.24 -15.33 -5.85
CA THR A 249 -4.62 -14.65 -4.71
C THR A 249 -5.58 -14.58 -3.52
N MET A 250 -6.89 -14.45 -3.75
CA MET A 250 -7.91 -14.47 -2.68
C MET A 250 -7.95 -15.83 -1.97
N VAL A 251 -7.97 -16.92 -2.74
CA VAL A 251 -7.93 -18.28 -2.16
C VAL A 251 -6.60 -18.51 -1.46
N PHE A 252 -5.48 -18.09 -2.06
CA PHE A 252 -4.16 -18.18 -1.44
C PHE A 252 -4.10 -17.44 -0.11
N ALA A 253 -4.54 -16.18 -0.06
CA ALA A 253 -4.54 -15.33 1.12
C ALA A 253 -5.45 -15.91 2.23
N ALA A 254 -6.55 -16.56 1.86
CA ALA A 254 -7.42 -17.24 2.82
C ALA A 254 -6.69 -18.40 3.51
N PHE A 255 -6.06 -19.30 2.74
CA PHE A 255 -5.23 -20.37 3.32
C PHE A 255 -4.02 -19.82 4.08
N ASP A 256 -3.40 -18.75 3.58
CA ASP A 256 -2.22 -18.12 4.20
C ASP A 256 -2.55 -17.52 5.54
N SER A 257 -3.73 -16.89 5.66
CA SER A 257 -4.23 -16.41 6.95
C SER A 257 -4.40 -17.56 7.94
N SER A 258 -4.98 -18.69 7.52
CA SER A 258 -5.12 -19.89 8.36
C SER A 258 -3.78 -20.49 8.76
N PHE A 259 -2.87 -20.63 7.81
CA PHE A 259 -1.54 -21.19 8.04
C PHE A 259 -0.72 -20.31 8.97
N ALA A 260 -0.65 -19.00 8.71
CA ALA A 260 0.17 -18.08 9.47
C ALA A 260 -0.35 -17.85 10.90
N THR A 261 -1.67 -17.72 11.09
CA THR A 261 -2.23 -17.37 12.42
C THR A 261 -2.32 -18.57 13.34
N ILE A 262 -3.17 -19.55 13.02
CA ILE A 262 -3.41 -20.71 13.89
C ILE A 262 -2.49 -21.87 13.55
N GLY A 263 -2.21 -22.10 12.27
CA GLY A 263 -1.39 -23.22 11.83
C GLY A 263 0.03 -23.21 12.40
N LEU A 264 0.76 -22.10 12.22
CA LEU A 264 2.13 -21.95 12.73
C LEU A 264 2.19 -21.85 14.25
N THR A 265 1.21 -21.20 14.88
CA THR A 265 1.11 -21.15 16.35
C THR A 265 0.95 -22.56 16.92
N ALA A 266 0.04 -23.34 16.35
CA ALA A 266 -0.19 -24.73 16.71
C ALA A 266 1.02 -25.63 16.45
N TYR A 267 1.70 -25.42 15.32
CA TYR A 267 2.93 -26.14 14.97
C TYR A 267 4.05 -25.88 16.00
N ALA A 268 4.28 -24.62 16.36
CA ALA A 268 5.26 -24.26 17.37
C ALA A 268 4.93 -24.87 18.74
N ALA A 269 3.64 -24.96 19.08
CA ALA A 269 3.17 -25.48 20.35
C ALA A 269 3.21 -27.00 20.46
N GLU A 270 2.58 -27.71 19.51
CA GLU A 270 2.36 -29.15 19.61
C GLU A 270 3.50 -29.97 18.99
N VAL A 271 4.13 -29.47 17.91
CA VAL A 271 5.17 -30.21 17.18
C VAL A 271 6.57 -29.82 17.67
N LEU A 272 6.84 -28.53 17.82
CA LEU A 272 8.15 -28.07 18.30
C LEU A 272 8.25 -28.03 19.83
N HIS A 273 7.12 -28.22 20.55
CA HIS A 273 7.01 -28.13 22.00
C HIS A 273 7.53 -26.81 22.59
N GLN A 274 7.58 -25.75 21.77
CA GLN A 274 8.13 -24.44 22.11
C GLN A 274 7.30 -23.34 21.43
N PRO A 275 6.18 -22.90 22.03
CA PRO A 275 5.32 -21.86 21.47
C PRO A 275 6.09 -20.59 21.07
N ALA A 276 7.06 -20.17 21.88
CA ALA A 276 7.87 -18.98 21.63
C ALA A 276 8.63 -18.99 20.28
N LEU A 277 8.85 -20.15 19.65
CA LEU A 277 9.46 -20.27 18.33
C LEU A 277 8.58 -19.76 17.18
N TYR A 278 7.26 -19.57 17.40
CA TYR A 278 6.35 -18.99 16.41
C TYR A 278 6.86 -17.66 15.83
N GLY A 279 7.31 -16.74 16.69
CA GLY A 279 7.90 -15.47 16.25
C GLY A 279 9.15 -15.66 15.41
N GLY A 280 9.96 -16.66 15.72
CA GLY A 280 11.13 -17.07 14.94
C GLY A 280 10.76 -17.63 13.56
N LEU A 281 9.72 -18.47 13.46
CA LEU A 281 9.23 -19.02 12.20
C LEU A 281 8.71 -17.94 11.25
N ILE A 282 7.92 -16.98 11.75
CA ILE A 282 7.46 -15.82 10.96
C ILE A 282 8.65 -15.00 10.46
N SER A 283 9.66 -14.84 11.30
CA SER A 283 10.82 -14.04 10.97
C SER A 283 11.73 -14.72 9.95
N ALA A 284 11.88 -16.04 10.04
CA ALA A 284 12.55 -16.84 9.02
C ALA A 284 11.85 -16.67 7.66
N PHE A 285 10.52 -16.72 7.64
CA PHE A 285 9.72 -16.38 6.46
C PHE A 285 9.97 -14.96 5.96
N GLY A 286 9.98 -13.96 6.84
CA GLY A 286 10.29 -12.58 6.50
C GLY A 286 11.67 -12.40 5.86
N ILE A 287 12.71 -13.01 6.45
CA ILE A 287 14.08 -13.00 5.90
C ILE A 287 14.11 -13.65 4.52
N GLY A 288 13.49 -14.83 4.38
CA GLY A 288 13.34 -15.51 3.10
C GLY A 288 12.68 -14.61 2.05
N SER A 289 11.59 -13.94 2.43
CA SER A 289 10.83 -13.04 1.56
C SER A 289 11.64 -11.82 1.13
N LEU A 290 12.47 -11.25 2.00
CA LEU A 290 13.39 -10.17 1.62
C LEU A 290 14.41 -10.64 0.58
N VAL A 291 15.03 -11.81 0.81
CA VAL A 291 15.99 -12.38 -0.14
C VAL A 291 15.31 -12.70 -1.47
N GLY A 292 14.09 -13.24 -1.44
CA GLY A 292 13.32 -13.58 -2.63
C GLY A 292 12.89 -12.36 -3.43
N THR A 293 12.49 -11.29 -2.73
CA THR A 293 12.18 -9.98 -3.31
C THR A 293 13.38 -9.39 -4.04
N ILE A 294 14.56 -9.38 -3.40
CA ILE A 294 15.80 -8.89 -4.02
C ILE A 294 16.20 -9.77 -5.21
N GLY A 295 16.19 -11.10 -5.02
CA GLY A 295 16.56 -12.07 -6.06
C GLY A 295 15.65 -11.97 -7.29
N TYR A 296 14.34 -11.86 -7.08
CA TYR A 296 13.38 -11.66 -8.17
C TYR A 296 13.51 -10.28 -8.82
N GLY A 297 13.85 -9.23 -8.07
CA GLY A 297 14.16 -7.92 -8.65
C GLY A 297 15.34 -7.97 -9.63
N VAL A 298 16.36 -8.78 -9.32
CA VAL A 298 17.56 -8.94 -10.16
C VAL A 298 17.30 -9.86 -11.36
N VAL A 299 16.69 -11.03 -11.14
CA VAL A 299 16.60 -12.10 -12.16
C VAL A 299 15.22 -12.19 -12.82
N GLY A 300 14.18 -11.63 -12.20
CA GLY A 300 12.79 -11.80 -12.60
C GLY A 300 12.45 -11.31 -14.00
N HIS A 301 13.18 -10.30 -14.51
CA HIS A 301 13.03 -9.83 -15.90
C HIS A 301 13.38 -10.90 -16.96
N ARG A 302 14.15 -11.93 -16.58
CA ARG A 302 14.54 -13.04 -17.46
C ARG A 302 13.62 -14.26 -17.33
N LEU A 303 12.78 -14.29 -16.31
CA LEU A 303 11.96 -15.44 -16.00
C LEU A 303 10.60 -15.35 -16.73
N PRO A 304 10.12 -16.44 -17.33
CA PRO A 304 8.78 -16.48 -17.91
C PRO A 304 7.71 -16.30 -16.82
N LYS A 305 6.99 -15.17 -16.85
CA LYS A 305 6.04 -14.74 -15.81
C LYS A 305 5.05 -15.85 -15.43
N ARG A 306 4.46 -16.55 -16.42
CA ARG A 306 3.51 -17.64 -16.16
C ARG A 306 4.14 -18.82 -15.43
N ARG A 307 5.32 -19.28 -15.86
CA ARG A 307 5.97 -20.44 -15.23
C ARG A 307 6.44 -20.09 -13.82
N THR A 308 6.93 -18.87 -13.61
CA THR A 308 7.23 -18.37 -12.27
C THR A 308 5.98 -18.39 -11.40
N TYR A 309 4.87 -17.81 -11.86
CA TYR A 309 3.63 -17.78 -11.10
C TYR A 309 3.17 -19.18 -10.67
N LEU A 310 3.08 -20.13 -11.61
CA LEU A 310 2.68 -21.51 -11.30
C LEU A 310 3.69 -22.24 -10.41
N GLY A 311 4.99 -22.04 -10.67
CA GLY A 311 6.07 -22.63 -9.91
C GLY A 311 6.06 -22.19 -8.45
N VAL A 312 5.71 -20.93 -8.18
CA VAL A 312 5.61 -20.41 -6.82
C VAL A 312 4.47 -21.08 -6.05
N TYR A 313 3.27 -21.18 -6.64
CA TYR A 313 2.15 -21.89 -5.99
C TYR A 313 2.49 -23.36 -5.70
N LEU A 314 3.11 -24.04 -6.65
CA LEU A 314 3.49 -25.44 -6.49
C LEU A 314 4.57 -25.63 -5.42
N ALA A 315 5.62 -24.80 -5.45
CA ALA A 315 6.71 -24.88 -4.49
C ALA A 315 6.26 -24.50 -3.08
N PHE A 316 5.41 -23.48 -2.92
CA PHE A 316 4.83 -23.14 -1.63
C PHE A 316 3.94 -24.27 -1.08
N ALA A 317 3.09 -24.89 -1.92
CA ALA A 317 2.30 -26.05 -1.53
C ALA A 317 3.17 -27.22 -1.05
N ALA A 318 4.26 -27.51 -1.75
CA ALA A 318 5.21 -28.55 -1.36
C ALA A 318 5.89 -28.26 -0.01
N LEU A 319 6.24 -27.00 0.25
CA LEU A 319 6.85 -26.58 1.52
C LEU A 319 5.87 -26.69 2.69
N VAL A 320 4.61 -26.30 2.51
CA VAL A 320 3.57 -26.47 3.54
C VAL A 320 3.28 -27.97 3.79
N LEU A 321 3.26 -28.80 2.74
CA LEU A 321 3.16 -30.25 2.90
C LEU A 321 4.37 -30.83 3.65
N LEU A 322 5.57 -30.30 3.43
CA LEU A 322 6.76 -30.74 4.15
C LEU A 322 6.66 -30.44 5.66
N MET A 323 6.03 -29.31 6.04
CA MET A 323 5.74 -29.01 7.46
C MET A 323 4.82 -30.06 8.09
N SER A 324 3.95 -30.74 7.33
CA SER A 324 3.10 -31.80 7.87
C SER A 324 3.85 -33.09 8.28
N LEU A 325 5.15 -33.18 7.97
CA LEU A 325 6.01 -34.29 8.38
C LEU A 325 6.60 -34.11 9.79
N GLU A 326 6.10 -33.14 10.58
CA GLU A 326 6.52 -32.90 11.96
C GLU A 326 8.03 -32.69 12.08
N LEU A 327 8.53 -31.77 11.25
CA LEU A 327 9.95 -31.41 11.22
C LEU A 327 10.40 -30.84 12.56
N GLY A 328 11.60 -31.21 13.00
CA GLY A 328 12.27 -30.55 14.13
C GLY A 328 12.56 -29.06 13.87
N VAL A 329 13.11 -28.38 14.88
CA VAL A 329 13.30 -26.92 14.87
C VAL A 329 14.11 -26.43 13.65
N ALA A 330 15.33 -26.94 13.44
CA ALA A 330 16.18 -26.49 12.34
C ALA A 330 15.54 -26.66 10.94
N PRO A 331 15.00 -27.83 10.56
CA PRO A 331 14.32 -27.98 9.27
C PRO A 331 13.06 -27.14 9.15
N ALA A 332 12.27 -26.94 10.21
CA ALA A 332 11.10 -26.06 10.16
C ALA A 332 11.48 -24.60 9.83
N PHE A 333 12.55 -24.07 10.43
CA PHE A 333 13.08 -22.74 10.09
C PHE A 333 13.57 -22.64 8.65
N ALA A 334 14.27 -23.69 8.15
CA ALA A 334 14.73 -23.74 6.77
C ALA A 334 13.55 -23.75 5.78
N VAL A 335 12.50 -24.50 6.08
CA VAL A 335 11.28 -24.56 5.26
C VAL A 335 10.54 -23.23 5.26
N MET A 336 10.42 -22.57 6.41
CA MET A 336 9.81 -21.23 6.48
C MET A 336 10.61 -20.17 5.71
N ALA A 337 11.94 -20.20 5.81
CA ALA A 337 12.79 -19.32 5.01
C ALA A 337 12.66 -19.59 3.50
N ALA A 338 12.60 -20.86 3.09
CA ALA A 338 12.34 -21.23 1.70
C ALA A 338 10.94 -20.80 1.24
N ALA A 339 9.93 -20.89 2.12
CA ALA A 339 8.56 -20.49 1.82
C ALA A 339 8.46 -18.97 1.57
N GLY A 340 9.16 -18.17 2.39
CA GLY A 340 9.29 -16.74 2.16
C GLY A 340 9.98 -16.41 0.84
N LEU A 341 11.11 -17.07 0.57
CA LEU A 341 11.90 -16.90 -0.66
C LEU A 341 11.05 -17.16 -1.92
N VAL A 342 10.27 -18.22 -1.89
CA VAL A 342 9.47 -18.68 -3.03
C VAL A 342 8.24 -17.80 -3.24
N THR A 343 7.61 -17.27 -2.19
CA THR A 343 6.36 -16.50 -2.30
C THR A 343 6.54 -15.06 -2.81
N SER A 344 7.72 -14.46 -2.66
CA SER A 344 7.97 -13.05 -2.99
C SER A 344 7.55 -12.61 -4.41
N PRO A 345 7.71 -13.41 -5.48
CA PRO A 345 7.30 -13.03 -6.83
C PRO A 345 5.79 -12.86 -7.01
N LEU A 346 4.94 -13.47 -6.17
CA LEU A 346 3.48 -13.41 -6.33
C LEU A 346 2.97 -11.98 -6.26
N ASP A 347 3.35 -11.25 -5.21
CA ASP A 347 2.91 -9.86 -5.01
C ASP A 347 3.41 -8.94 -6.12
N MET A 348 4.66 -9.14 -6.57
CA MET A 348 5.22 -8.35 -7.67
C MET A 348 4.50 -8.59 -8.99
N LEU A 349 4.22 -9.86 -9.32
CA LEU A 349 3.49 -10.24 -10.53
C LEU A 349 2.05 -9.73 -10.50
N TYR A 350 1.40 -9.86 -9.36
CA TYR A 350 0.03 -9.37 -9.14
C TYR A 350 -0.04 -7.85 -9.29
N MET A 351 0.86 -7.11 -8.64
CA MET A 351 0.90 -5.65 -8.73
C MET A 351 1.27 -5.17 -10.15
N ALA A 352 2.20 -5.83 -10.83
CA ALA A 352 2.52 -5.52 -12.22
C ALA A 352 1.33 -5.74 -13.15
N ALA A 353 0.61 -6.86 -13.01
CA ALA A 353 -0.58 -7.15 -13.81
C ALA A 353 -1.70 -6.12 -13.59
N LEU A 354 -1.91 -5.66 -12.35
CA LEU A 354 -2.82 -4.56 -12.05
C LEU A 354 -2.37 -3.25 -12.70
N GLN A 355 -1.08 -2.91 -12.61
CA GLN A 355 -0.54 -1.67 -13.18
C GLN A 355 -0.59 -1.64 -14.71
N GLU A 356 -0.39 -2.79 -15.37
CA GLU A 356 -0.43 -2.91 -16.82
C GLU A 356 -1.87 -2.80 -17.38
N ARG A 357 -2.88 -3.27 -16.63
CA ARG A 357 -4.26 -3.38 -17.14
C ARG A 357 -5.22 -2.31 -16.64
N VAL A 358 -4.93 -1.70 -15.49
CA VAL A 358 -5.84 -0.74 -14.87
C VAL A 358 -5.39 0.69 -15.20
N PRO A 359 -6.28 1.53 -15.78
CA PRO A 359 -5.94 2.92 -16.07
C PRO A 359 -5.52 3.69 -14.81
N LYS A 360 -4.48 4.53 -14.93
CA LYS A 360 -3.91 5.31 -13.81
C LYS A 360 -4.96 6.08 -13.00
N ARG A 361 -5.99 6.61 -13.66
CA ARG A 361 -7.08 7.40 -13.03
C ARG A 361 -7.92 6.59 -12.04
N VAL A 362 -8.07 5.28 -12.23
CA VAL A 362 -8.89 4.40 -11.38
C VAL A 362 -8.06 3.37 -10.61
N PHE A 363 -6.74 3.36 -10.77
CA PHE A 363 -5.83 2.40 -10.15
C PHE A 363 -5.97 2.32 -8.63
N GLY A 364 -5.96 3.48 -7.94
CA GLY A 364 -6.11 3.55 -6.48
C GLY A 364 -7.44 2.98 -5.96
N ARG A 365 -8.52 3.10 -6.75
CA ARG A 365 -9.82 2.52 -6.41
C ARG A 365 -9.82 1.01 -6.59
N VAL A 366 -9.27 0.55 -7.72
CA VAL A 366 -9.24 -0.88 -8.06
C VAL A 366 -8.36 -1.65 -7.06
N ILE A 367 -7.20 -1.11 -6.68
CA ILE A 367 -6.31 -1.76 -5.71
C ILE A 367 -6.94 -1.83 -4.30
N SER A 368 -7.65 -0.78 -3.87
CA SER A 368 -8.36 -0.79 -2.57
C SER A 368 -9.44 -1.87 -2.55
N ILE A 369 -10.27 -1.95 -3.59
CA ILE A 369 -11.32 -2.98 -3.69
C ILE A 369 -10.70 -4.38 -3.81
N ALA A 370 -9.61 -4.51 -4.56
CA ALA A 370 -8.93 -5.78 -4.68
C ALA A 370 -8.41 -6.26 -3.33
N ASN A 371 -7.78 -5.40 -2.53
CA ASN A 371 -7.32 -5.74 -1.18
C ASN A 371 -8.48 -6.15 -0.25
N THR A 372 -9.63 -5.47 -0.33
CA THR A 372 -10.83 -5.86 0.42
C THR A 372 -11.36 -7.24 -0.01
N VAL A 373 -11.37 -7.53 -1.31
CA VAL A 373 -11.79 -8.84 -1.82
C VAL A 373 -10.81 -9.94 -1.39
N LEU A 374 -9.50 -9.65 -1.38
CA LEU A 374 -8.46 -10.60 -0.97
C LEU A 374 -8.57 -10.99 0.50
N SER A 375 -8.91 -10.05 1.39
CA SER A 375 -9.01 -10.32 2.83
C SER A 375 -10.36 -10.88 3.25
N ALA A 376 -11.41 -10.73 2.45
CA ALA A 376 -12.78 -11.11 2.81
C ALA A 376 -12.96 -12.57 3.29
N PRO A 377 -12.31 -13.59 2.69
CA PRO A 377 -12.48 -14.98 3.12
C PRO A 377 -11.62 -15.37 4.33
N ALA A 378 -10.65 -14.54 4.73
CA ALA A 378 -9.69 -14.86 5.79
C ALA A 378 -10.35 -15.28 7.13
N PRO A 379 -11.40 -14.61 7.64
CA PRO A 379 -12.02 -15.01 8.92
C PRO A 379 -12.62 -16.41 8.86
N LEU A 380 -13.30 -16.74 7.75
CA LEU A 380 -13.91 -18.06 7.56
C LEU A 380 -12.86 -19.15 7.41
N ALA A 381 -11.75 -18.85 6.72
CA ALA A 381 -10.65 -19.78 6.56
C ALA A 381 -9.95 -20.07 7.90
N VAL A 382 -9.71 -19.04 8.71
CA VAL A 382 -9.10 -19.19 10.05
C VAL A 382 -10.04 -19.97 10.98
N ALA A 383 -11.35 -19.71 10.92
CA ALA A 383 -12.36 -20.47 11.66
C ALA A 383 -12.36 -21.96 11.27
N ALA A 384 -12.35 -22.24 9.96
CA ALA A 384 -12.35 -23.61 9.45
C ALA A 384 -11.07 -24.36 9.85
N ALA A 385 -9.91 -23.71 9.75
CA ALA A 385 -8.65 -24.29 10.19
C ALA A 385 -8.60 -24.52 11.70
N THR A 386 -9.15 -23.59 12.49
CA THR A 386 -9.29 -23.75 13.95
C THR A 386 -10.12 -24.98 14.29
N GLY A 387 -11.33 -25.11 13.71
CA GLY A 387 -12.18 -26.27 13.93
C GLY A 387 -11.54 -27.60 13.46
N LEU A 388 -10.74 -27.56 12.40
CA LEU A 388 -10.00 -28.72 11.91
C LEU A 388 -8.90 -29.13 12.91
N ILE A 389 -8.14 -28.17 13.44
CA ILE A 389 -7.11 -28.43 14.45
C ILE A 389 -7.74 -29.05 15.70
N SER A 390 -8.86 -28.50 16.17
CA SER A 390 -9.56 -29.01 17.36
C SER A 390 -10.15 -30.42 17.19
N SER A 391 -10.43 -30.85 15.95
CA SER A 391 -11.11 -32.14 15.70
C SER A 391 -10.15 -33.26 15.26
N VAL A 392 -9.16 -32.95 14.42
CA VAL A 392 -8.27 -33.96 13.82
C VAL A 392 -6.77 -33.69 14.05
N GLY A 393 -6.45 -32.63 14.81
CA GLY A 393 -5.08 -32.28 15.21
C GLY A 393 -4.30 -31.47 14.17
N VAL A 394 -3.10 -31.04 14.58
CA VAL A 394 -2.23 -30.13 13.81
C VAL A 394 -1.69 -30.78 12.54
N ARG A 395 -1.23 -32.03 12.63
CA ARG A 395 -0.65 -32.76 11.49
C ARG A 395 -1.64 -32.87 10.33
N THR A 396 -2.86 -33.34 10.62
CA THR A 396 -3.93 -33.49 9.62
C THR A 396 -4.35 -32.14 9.06
N THR A 397 -4.39 -31.11 9.90
CA THR A 397 -4.70 -29.75 9.42
C THR A 397 -3.63 -29.21 8.48
N MET A 398 -2.35 -29.40 8.80
CA MET A 398 -1.24 -29.03 7.91
C MET A 398 -1.31 -29.77 6.57
N LEU A 399 -1.65 -31.06 6.58
CA LEU A 399 -1.90 -31.83 5.37
C LEU A 399 -3.05 -31.24 4.55
N VAL A 400 -4.18 -30.91 5.18
CA VAL A 400 -5.34 -30.33 4.49
C VAL A 400 -5.01 -28.96 3.89
N LEU A 401 -4.31 -28.09 4.63
CA LEU A 401 -3.85 -26.80 4.12
C LEU A 401 -2.89 -26.97 2.94
N GLY A 402 -1.88 -27.85 3.07
CA GLY A 402 -0.93 -28.17 2.00
C GLY A 402 -1.60 -28.74 0.75
N CYS A 403 -2.54 -29.68 0.92
CA CYS A 403 -3.37 -30.21 -0.15
C CYS A 403 -4.26 -29.14 -0.79
N GLY A 404 -4.78 -28.19 0.01
CA GLY A 404 -5.53 -27.03 -0.48
C GLY A 404 -4.69 -26.12 -1.38
N TYR A 405 -3.46 -25.81 -0.96
CA TYR A 405 -2.51 -25.07 -1.81
C TYR A 405 -2.14 -25.85 -3.08
N LEU A 406 -1.94 -27.17 -2.97
CA LEU A 406 -1.62 -28.02 -4.11
C LEU A 406 -2.80 -28.07 -5.10
N ALA A 407 -4.03 -28.23 -4.60
CA ALA A 407 -5.24 -28.21 -5.41
C ALA A 407 -5.41 -26.86 -6.13
N LEU A 408 -5.11 -25.76 -5.45
CA LEU A 408 -5.08 -24.42 -6.07
C LEU A 408 -4.00 -24.35 -7.16
N ALA A 409 -2.78 -24.80 -6.87
CA ALA A 409 -1.67 -24.81 -7.82
C ALA A 409 -2.01 -25.61 -9.09
N VAL A 410 -2.52 -26.83 -8.91
CA VAL A 410 -2.96 -27.73 -9.99
C VAL A 410 -4.13 -27.12 -10.77
N GLY A 411 -5.13 -26.57 -10.08
CA GLY A 411 -6.25 -25.88 -10.70
C GLY A 411 -5.80 -24.74 -11.62
N LEU A 412 -4.79 -23.96 -11.19
CA LEU A 412 -4.23 -22.86 -11.98
C LEU A 412 -3.51 -23.34 -13.25
N VAL A 413 -2.93 -24.54 -13.27
CA VAL A 413 -2.30 -25.10 -14.48
C VAL A 413 -3.31 -25.21 -15.64
N PHE A 414 -4.56 -25.58 -15.33
CA PHE A 414 -5.62 -25.73 -16.32
C PHE A 414 -6.26 -24.41 -16.76
N VAL A 415 -5.97 -23.29 -16.08
CA VAL A 415 -6.55 -22.00 -16.44
C VAL A 415 -5.85 -21.41 -17.66
N ARG A 416 -6.49 -21.57 -18.83
CA ARG A 416 -5.99 -21.10 -20.13
C ARG A 416 -5.67 -19.61 -20.16
N HIS A 417 -6.34 -18.78 -19.36
CA HIS A 417 -6.14 -17.33 -19.35
C HIS A 417 -4.79 -16.88 -18.81
N LEU A 418 -4.07 -17.70 -18.04
CA LEU A 418 -2.75 -17.36 -17.51
C LEU A 418 -1.67 -17.23 -18.61
N HIS A 419 -1.89 -17.76 -19.81
CA HIS A 419 -1.00 -17.52 -20.97
C HIS A 419 -0.92 -16.03 -21.32
N LYS A 420 -1.93 -15.22 -20.95
CA LYS A 420 -1.95 -13.77 -21.18
C LYS A 420 -0.96 -12.99 -20.31
N LEU A 421 -0.37 -13.61 -19.28
CA LEU A 421 0.73 -13.02 -18.51
C LEU A 421 1.99 -12.83 -19.37
N ASP A 422 2.22 -13.75 -20.31
CA ASP A 422 3.40 -13.71 -21.18
C ASP A 422 3.15 -12.82 -22.42
N THR A 423 1.91 -12.71 -22.90
CA THR A 423 1.59 -11.96 -24.14
C THR A 423 1.53 -10.43 -23.97
N ALA A 424 1.34 -9.90 -22.76
CA ALA A 424 1.30 -8.45 -22.54
C ALA A 424 2.62 -7.73 -22.94
N LEU A 425 3.74 -8.46 -22.94
CA LEU A 425 5.04 -7.98 -23.41
C LEU A 425 5.25 -8.17 -24.92
N ALA A 426 4.56 -9.12 -25.57
CA ALA A 426 4.63 -9.25 -27.02
C ALA A 426 4.06 -7.99 -27.68
N ASP A 427 2.86 -7.55 -27.26
CA ASP A 427 2.26 -6.32 -27.80
C ASP A 427 3.04 -5.05 -27.43
N SER A 428 3.54 -4.92 -26.18
CA SER A 428 4.31 -3.73 -25.77
C SER A 428 5.68 -3.66 -26.45
N GLY A 429 6.37 -4.80 -26.56
CA GLY A 429 7.66 -4.92 -27.24
C GLY A 429 7.55 -4.78 -28.77
N GLU A 430 6.44 -5.25 -29.36
CA GLU A 430 6.16 -5.13 -30.78
C GLU A 430 5.68 -3.72 -31.15
N VAL A 431 4.92 -3.03 -30.30
CA VAL A 431 4.63 -1.59 -30.45
C VAL A 431 5.91 -0.76 -30.37
N THR A 432 6.84 -1.12 -29.48
CA THR A 432 8.12 -0.39 -29.35
C THR A 432 9.09 -0.69 -30.52
N ARG A 433 9.05 -1.92 -31.07
CA ARG A 433 9.81 -2.31 -32.29
C ARG A 433 9.19 -1.80 -33.59
N ARG A 434 7.87 -1.58 -33.64
CA ARG A 434 7.14 -1.06 -34.81
C ARG A 434 7.01 0.47 -34.82
N LEU A 435 7.51 1.18 -33.81
CA LEU A 435 7.72 2.61 -33.95
C LEU A 435 8.80 2.84 -35.01
N PRO A 436 8.48 3.43 -36.18
CA PRO A 436 9.51 3.77 -37.14
C PRO A 436 10.43 4.77 -36.44
N ARG A 437 11.73 4.48 -36.39
CA ARG A 437 12.78 5.40 -35.90
C ARG A 437 12.73 6.81 -36.53
N LYS A 438 11.93 7.00 -37.59
CA LYS A 438 11.68 8.27 -38.29
C LYS A 438 10.56 9.16 -37.72
N VAL A 439 9.70 8.69 -36.82
CA VAL A 439 8.52 9.49 -36.36
C VAL A 439 8.81 10.36 -35.12
N LEU A 440 10.03 10.33 -34.58
CA LEU A 440 10.47 11.28 -33.54
C LEU A 440 10.93 12.63 -34.09
N ALA A 441 10.90 12.84 -35.40
CA ALA A 441 10.95 14.16 -36.02
C ALA A 441 9.59 14.43 -36.66
N THR A 442 9.04 15.62 -36.44
CA THR A 442 7.81 16.14 -37.05
C THR A 442 6.49 15.47 -36.65
N GLN A 443 6.07 15.64 -35.38
CA GLN A 443 4.65 15.85 -35.13
C GLN A 443 4.45 17.25 -34.54
N PRO A 444 3.66 18.13 -35.19
CA PRO A 444 3.30 19.40 -34.60
C PRO A 444 2.38 19.11 -33.40
N ILE A 445 2.78 19.60 -32.24
CA ILE A 445 1.97 19.60 -31.02
C ILE A 445 0.63 20.26 -31.36
N PRO A 446 -0.53 19.64 -31.09
CA PRO A 446 -1.82 20.28 -31.33
C PRO A 446 -1.90 21.51 -30.41
N ARG A 447 -1.92 22.70 -31.01
CA ARG A 447 -2.09 23.97 -30.31
C ARG A 447 -3.50 24.00 -29.73
N ARG A 448 -3.65 23.61 -28.47
CA ARG A 448 -4.90 23.68 -27.70
C ARG A 448 -5.16 25.10 -27.18
N PHE A 449 -4.89 26.12 -28.01
CA PHE A 449 -4.93 27.54 -27.65
C PHE A 449 -5.51 28.43 -28.76
N ASP A 450 -6.45 27.93 -29.58
CA ASP A 450 -7.12 28.76 -30.59
C ASP A 450 -8.20 29.70 -30.02
N HIS A 451 -8.49 29.64 -28.71
CA HIS A 451 -9.44 30.56 -28.06
C HIS A 451 -8.79 31.66 -27.20
N LEU A 452 -7.46 31.72 -27.12
CA LEU A 452 -6.74 32.78 -26.38
C LEU A 452 -6.04 33.79 -27.30
N ALA A 453 -6.17 33.64 -28.63
CA ALA A 453 -5.54 34.52 -29.62
C ALA A 453 -6.29 35.85 -29.88
N THR A 454 -7.42 36.10 -29.20
CA THR A 454 -8.25 37.31 -29.40
C THR A 454 -8.20 38.31 -28.26
N GLN A 455 -7.43 38.06 -27.19
CA GLN A 455 -7.21 39.09 -26.18
C GLN A 455 -6.04 40.00 -26.60
N PRO A 456 -6.22 41.34 -26.64
CA PRO A 456 -5.13 42.25 -26.91
C PRO A 456 -4.06 42.10 -25.83
N ILE A 457 -2.85 41.74 -26.25
CA ILE A 457 -1.68 41.69 -25.38
C ILE A 457 -1.54 43.05 -24.69
N PRO A 458 -1.49 43.14 -23.35
CA PRO A 458 -1.30 44.41 -22.67
C PRO A 458 0.05 45.02 -23.11
N ARG A 459 0.03 46.29 -23.51
CA ARG A 459 1.23 47.04 -23.93
C ARG A 459 2.27 46.99 -22.82
N ILE A 460 3.44 46.42 -23.13
CA ILE A 460 4.60 46.43 -22.25
C ILE A 460 5.10 47.89 -22.16
N PRO A 461 5.21 48.50 -20.96
CA PRO A 461 5.82 49.82 -20.83
C PRO A 461 7.31 49.72 -21.20
N THR A 462 7.77 50.62 -22.05
CA THR A 462 9.16 50.70 -22.53
C THR A 462 10.14 50.80 -21.37
N SER A 463 10.99 49.78 -21.20
CA SER A 463 12.07 49.78 -20.21
C SER A 463 13.31 50.51 -20.77
N PRO A 464 14.06 51.28 -19.97
CA PRO A 464 15.30 51.93 -20.43
C PRO A 464 16.37 50.93 -20.88
N PRO A 465 17.32 51.34 -21.74
CA PRO A 465 18.34 50.43 -22.28
C PRO A 465 19.22 49.88 -21.15
N GLY A 466 19.09 48.57 -20.88
CA GLY A 466 19.89 47.86 -19.88
C GLY A 466 19.17 46.75 -19.10
N HIS A 467 17.84 46.70 -19.11
CA HIS A 467 17.08 45.69 -18.36
C HIS A 467 16.58 44.52 -19.22
N ARG A 468 16.74 43.28 -18.74
CA ARG A 468 16.20 42.06 -19.37
C ARG A 468 14.81 41.76 -18.81
N VAL A 469 13.82 41.67 -19.69
CA VAL A 469 12.46 41.20 -19.36
C VAL A 469 12.41 39.70 -19.56
N TRP A 470 11.97 38.95 -18.54
CA TRP A 470 11.77 37.50 -18.62
C TRP A 470 10.28 37.19 -18.66
N MET A 471 9.85 36.44 -19.67
CA MET A 471 8.50 35.89 -19.76
C MET A 471 8.56 34.42 -19.34
N LEU A 472 7.85 34.05 -18.27
CA LEU A 472 7.71 32.66 -17.86
C LEU A 472 6.66 31.98 -18.74
N SER A 473 7.10 31.05 -19.59
CA SER A 473 6.22 30.01 -20.14
C SER A 473 5.98 28.96 -19.07
N ALA A 474 4.72 28.62 -18.81
CA ALA A 474 4.34 27.62 -17.81
C ALA A 474 4.77 26.18 -18.15
N ASP A 475 5.26 25.95 -19.38
CA ASP A 475 5.76 24.64 -19.83
C ASP A 475 7.20 24.78 -20.33
N ALA A 476 8.17 24.86 -19.42
CA ALA A 476 9.53 24.33 -19.59
C ALA A 476 10.39 24.70 -18.37
N GLY A 477 10.87 23.67 -17.67
CA GLY A 477 12.00 23.81 -16.77
C GLY A 477 13.20 24.43 -17.51
N LEU A 478 13.90 25.31 -16.80
CA LEU A 478 15.07 26.07 -17.24
C LEU A 478 16.08 25.30 -18.12
N THR A 479 16.36 25.83 -19.31
CA THR A 479 17.68 26.29 -19.84
C THR A 479 17.85 25.96 -21.33
N GLN A 480 17.74 26.96 -22.22
CA GLN A 480 18.72 27.26 -23.28
C GLN A 480 18.49 28.69 -23.82
N PRO A 481 19.55 29.46 -24.16
CA PRO A 481 19.41 30.75 -24.83
C PRO A 481 19.03 30.57 -26.30
N ILE A 482 18.11 31.40 -26.80
CA ILE A 482 17.75 31.48 -28.22
C ILE A 482 18.98 31.96 -29.01
N PRO A 483 19.44 31.26 -30.08
CA PRO A 483 20.46 31.81 -30.97
C PRO A 483 19.83 32.93 -31.82
N ARG A 484 20.59 34.03 -32.02
CA ARG A 484 20.21 35.14 -32.89
C ARG A 484 19.86 34.62 -34.29
N ILE A 485 18.58 34.68 -34.67
CA ILE A 485 18.18 34.54 -36.07
C ILE A 485 18.43 35.90 -36.74
N GLY A 486 19.46 35.95 -37.59
CA GLY A 486 19.73 37.09 -38.47
C GLY A 486 18.64 37.23 -39.53
N ALA A 487 18.34 38.46 -39.92
CA ALA A 487 17.23 38.87 -40.77
C ALA A 487 17.37 38.47 -42.27
N ALA A 488 17.90 37.29 -42.60
CA ALA A 488 18.21 36.92 -43.98
C ALA A 488 17.26 35.90 -44.64
N HIS A 489 16.29 35.32 -43.93
CA HIS A 489 15.36 34.34 -44.53
C HIS A 489 13.92 34.54 -44.07
N LEU A 490 13.19 35.45 -44.73
CA LEU A 490 11.74 35.47 -44.77
C LEU A 490 11.32 35.49 -46.25
N PRO A 491 10.72 34.42 -46.80
CA PRO A 491 10.10 34.50 -48.12
C PRO A 491 8.80 35.32 -48.00
N THR A 492 8.71 36.31 -48.88
CA THR A 492 7.57 37.21 -49.08
C THR A 492 6.30 36.41 -49.38
N VAL A 493 5.32 36.42 -48.47
CA VAL A 493 3.97 35.91 -48.77
C VAL A 493 3.15 37.09 -49.30
N GLN A 494 2.85 37.07 -50.61
CA GLN A 494 1.87 37.94 -51.22
C GLN A 494 0.47 37.54 -50.76
N TRP A 495 -0.29 38.49 -50.20
CA TRP A 495 -1.69 38.32 -49.87
C TRP A 495 -2.54 38.55 -51.12
N GLN A 496 -3.13 37.50 -51.67
CA GLN A 496 -4.18 37.60 -52.68
C GLN A 496 -5.53 37.78 -51.96
N ARG A 497 -6.18 38.92 -52.18
CA ARG A 497 -7.46 39.30 -51.57
C ARG A 497 -8.59 38.58 -52.33
N GLN A 498 -9.22 37.59 -51.71
CA GLN A 498 -10.41 36.92 -52.25
C GLN A 498 -11.65 37.50 -51.54
N GLU A 499 -12.41 38.34 -52.25
CA GLU A 499 -13.70 38.88 -51.78
C GLU A 499 -14.77 37.80 -51.88
N TYR A 500 -15.49 37.55 -50.79
CA TYR A 500 -16.73 36.76 -50.78
C TYR A 500 -17.94 37.72 -50.83
N PRO A 501 -18.99 37.43 -51.62
CA PRO A 501 -20.17 38.26 -51.70
C PRO A 501 -21.04 38.12 -50.44
N ARG A 502 -21.60 39.26 -50.01
CA ARG A 502 -22.64 39.34 -48.97
C ARG A 502 -23.96 38.83 -49.54
N GLU A 503 -24.55 37.82 -48.93
CA GLU A 503 -26.00 37.62 -48.96
C GLU A 503 -26.57 37.40 -47.56
N SER A 504 -27.76 37.97 -47.42
CA SER A 504 -28.61 38.23 -46.27
C SER A 504 -29.28 36.99 -45.66
N GLY A 505 -29.56 37.05 -44.36
CA GLY A 505 -30.52 36.15 -43.71
C GLY A 505 -30.50 36.29 -42.19
N GLU A 506 -31.51 36.98 -41.65
CA GLU A 506 -31.78 37.18 -40.22
C GLU A 506 -31.82 35.85 -39.44
N PHE A 507 -31.35 35.84 -38.18
CA PHE A 507 -32.20 35.52 -37.02
C PHE A 507 -31.53 35.95 -35.70
N ARG A 508 -32.39 36.46 -34.82
CA ARG A 508 -32.18 37.20 -33.58
C ARG A 508 -31.82 36.32 -32.36
N GLN A 509 -31.21 37.01 -31.37
CA GLN A 509 -31.37 36.87 -29.90
C GLN A 509 -30.80 35.58 -29.26
N ASN A 510 -30.12 35.56 -28.11
CA ASN A 510 -30.19 36.46 -26.95
C ASN A 510 -28.99 36.25 -26.00
N ARG A 511 -28.57 37.37 -25.37
CA ARG A 511 -28.12 37.56 -23.98
C ARG A 511 -26.91 36.83 -23.40
N ILE A 512 -25.87 37.65 -23.26
CA ILE A 512 -24.92 37.72 -22.14
C ILE A 512 -25.68 38.12 -20.86
N PHE A 513 -25.34 37.52 -19.71
CA PHE A 513 -25.28 38.22 -18.42
C PHE A 513 -24.18 37.62 -17.54
N GLU A 514 -23.34 38.52 -17.05
CA GLU A 514 -22.37 38.31 -15.97
C GLU A 514 -23.10 38.19 -14.62
N THR A 515 -22.71 37.21 -13.81
CA THR A 515 -22.35 37.37 -12.38
C THR A 515 -21.52 36.16 -11.95
#